data_AF-F4B4H9-F1
#
_entry.id   AF-F4B4H9-F1
#
_cell.length_a   1.000
_cell.length_b   1.000
_cell.length_c   1.000
_cell.angle_alpha   90.00
_cell.angle_beta   90.00
_cell.angle_gamma   90.00
#
_symmetry.space_group_name_H-M   'P 1'
#
loop_
_entity.id
_entity.type
_entity.pdbx_description
1 polymer ?
#
loop_
_entity_poly.entity_id
_entity_poly.type
_entity_poly.pdbx_seq_one_letter_code
_entity_poly.pdbx_strand_id
1 'polypeptide(L)'
;MSEEVSEIVSKSEKILSFFISVISIIISFYLGIFSYYLLILLFLSVSVFIFRYNLLIKLILSKNDKISIIPRPSLEKRRALQNLIIISSLIFSPFLLIYIFPSILWITFTIAIVTSWPFSAIIALLVIYILEKRRGVKIYKYVIFDERLDEINIKEYGIIAYRQDSLRKQ
;
A
#
# COMPACT_ATOMS: atom_id res chain seq x y z
N MET A 1 -12.32 23.90 -9.82
CA MET A 1 -11.77 23.17 -8.65
C MET A 1 -12.55 21.88 -8.54
N SER A 2 -11.92 20.75 -8.85
CA SER A 2 -12.53 19.43 -8.83
C SER A 2 -11.94 18.61 -7.67
N GLU A 3 -12.81 17.83 -7.02
CA GLU A 3 -12.45 16.89 -5.96
C GLU A 3 -12.69 15.47 -6.45
N GLU A 4 -11.62 14.66 -6.44
CA GLU A 4 -11.74 13.22 -6.69
C GLU A 4 -11.58 12.47 -5.38
N VAL A 5 -12.57 11.63 -5.07
CA VAL A 5 -12.57 10.74 -3.89
C VAL A 5 -12.50 9.30 -4.38
N SER A 6 -11.50 8.55 -3.91
CA SER A 6 -11.28 7.17 -4.31
C SER A 6 -11.08 6.26 -3.09
N GLU A 7 -11.34 4.96 -3.27
CA GLU A 7 -10.92 3.96 -2.29
C GLU A 7 -9.38 3.96 -2.16
N ILE A 8 -8.87 3.67 -0.95
CA ILE A 8 -7.42 3.59 -0.70
C ILE A 8 -6.77 2.44 -1.47
N VAL A 9 -7.48 1.31 -1.59
CA VAL A 9 -7.05 0.13 -2.34
C VAL A 9 -8.06 -0.08 -3.46
N SER A 10 -7.60 -0.06 -4.71
CA SER A 10 -8.47 -0.19 -5.87
C SER A 10 -9.07 -1.60 -6.00
N LYS A 11 -10.25 -1.75 -6.62
CA LYS A 11 -10.89 -3.07 -6.79
C LYS A 11 -10.00 -4.07 -7.54
N SER A 12 -9.35 -3.64 -8.61
CA SER A 12 -8.41 -4.47 -9.38
C SER A 12 -7.24 -4.94 -8.52
N GLU A 13 -6.71 -4.06 -7.68
CA GLU A 13 -5.65 -4.39 -6.75
C GLU A 13 -6.10 -5.39 -5.68
N LYS A 14 -7.32 -5.27 -5.13
CA LYS A 14 -7.86 -6.24 -4.16
C LYS A 14 -7.90 -7.65 -4.76
N ILE A 15 -8.43 -7.75 -5.97
CA ILE A 15 -8.59 -9.01 -6.71
C ILE A 15 -7.22 -9.63 -6.98
N LEU A 16 -6.32 -8.86 -7.59
CA LEU A 16 -4.97 -9.32 -7.93
C LEU A 16 -4.18 -9.70 -6.67
N SER A 17 -4.34 -8.94 -5.59
CA SER A 17 -3.67 -9.22 -4.32
C SER A 17 -4.14 -10.52 -3.70
N PHE A 18 -5.44 -10.79 -3.73
CA PHE A 18 -6.02 -12.04 -3.25
C PHE A 18 -5.48 -13.24 -4.04
N PHE A 19 -5.55 -13.19 -5.37
CA PHE A 19 -5.11 -14.29 -6.23
C PHE A 19 -3.61 -14.59 -6.09
N ILE A 20 -2.75 -13.57 -6.16
CA ILE A 20 -1.30 -13.77 -6.04
C ILE A 20 -0.94 -14.33 -4.66
N SER A 21 -1.60 -13.85 -3.60
CA SER A 21 -1.35 -14.35 -2.24
C SER A 21 -1.75 -15.82 -2.09
N VAL A 22 -2.93 -16.21 -2.60
CA VAL A 22 -3.42 -17.59 -2.55
C VAL A 22 -2.50 -18.53 -3.33
N ILE A 23 -2.16 -18.17 -4.58
CA ILE A 23 -1.27 -18.98 -5.43
C ILE A 23 0.07 -19.20 -4.72
N SER A 24 0.62 -18.15 -4.12
CA SER A 24 1.93 -18.22 -3.47
C SER A 24 1.93 -19.01 -2.18
N ILE A 25 0.83 -18.97 -1.42
CA ILE A 25 0.62 -19.87 -0.28
C ILE A 25 0.61 -21.33 -0.73
N ILE A 26 -0.12 -21.65 -1.81
CA ILE A 26 -0.21 -23.01 -2.37
C ILE A 26 1.18 -23.50 -2.82
N ILE A 27 1.91 -22.68 -3.58
CA ILE A 27 3.28 -23.00 -4.04
C ILE A 27 4.20 -23.25 -2.84
N SER A 28 4.14 -22.38 -1.82
CA SER A 28 4.99 -22.49 -0.63
C SER A 28 4.69 -23.75 0.18
N PHE A 29 3.42 -24.17 0.23
CA PHE A 29 3.01 -25.42 0.86
C PHE A 29 3.52 -26.64 0.08
N TYR A 30 3.38 -26.63 -1.24
CA TYR A 30 3.85 -27.70 -2.12
C TYR A 30 5.37 -27.90 -2.05
N LEU A 31 6.13 -26.80 -1.96
CA LEU A 31 7.59 -26.83 -1.85
C LEU A 31 8.11 -27.11 -0.42
N GLY A 32 7.22 -27.26 0.57
CA GLY A 32 7.61 -27.52 1.96
C GLY A 32 8.30 -26.34 2.68
N ILE A 33 8.23 -25.13 2.13
CA ILE A 33 8.89 -23.92 2.65
C ILE A 33 7.94 -23.00 3.43
N PHE A 34 6.69 -23.43 3.66
CA PHE A 34 5.59 -22.60 4.16
C PHE A 34 5.93 -21.79 5.42
N SER A 35 6.54 -22.42 6.43
CA SER A 35 6.85 -21.76 7.70
C SER A 35 7.84 -20.60 7.53
N TYR A 36 8.91 -20.82 6.76
CA TYR A 36 9.91 -19.79 6.45
C TYR A 36 9.33 -18.69 5.56
N TYR A 37 8.56 -19.09 4.55
CA TYR A 37 7.86 -18.19 3.66
C TYR A 37 6.95 -17.23 4.43
N LEU A 38 6.12 -17.74 5.34
CA LEU A 38 5.16 -16.92 6.09
C LEU A 38 5.85 -15.89 6.97
N LEU A 39 6.95 -16.26 7.64
CA LEU A 39 7.71 -15.35 8.48
C LEU A 39 8.36 -14.22 7.66
N ILE A 40 9.04 -14.58 6.57
CA ILE A 40 9.70 -13.60 5.67
C ILE A 40 8.65 -12.70 5.01
N LEU A 41 7.55 -13.30 4.54
CA LEU A 41 6.43 -12.58 3.94
C LEU A 41 5.88 -11.54 4.89
N LEU A 42 5.61 -11.91 6.14
CA LEU A 42 4.99 -11.01 7.11
C LEU A 42 5.91 -9.82 7.40
N PHE A 43 7.21 -10.07 7.60
CA PHE A 43 8.20 -9.01 7.80
C PHE A 43 8.29 -8.05 6.60
N LEU A 44 8.41 -8.58 5.39
CA LEU A 44 8.48 -7.77 4.17
C LEU A 44 7.18 -7.01 3.91
N SER A 45 6.03 -7.66 4.06
CA SER A 45 4.71 -7.07 3.81
C SER A 45 4.39 -5.94 4.78
N VAL A 46 4.77 -6.07 6.05
CA VAL A 46 4.62 -4.98 7.03
C VAL A 46 5.53 -3.81 6.67
N SER A 47 6.76 -4.08 6.24
CA SER A 47 7.69 -3.02 5.81
C SER A 47 7.16 -2.27 4.58
N VAL A 48 6.67 -3.00 3.57
CA VAL A 48 6.04 -2.43 2.37
C VAL A 48 4.75 -1.69 2.74
N PHE A 49 3.94 -2.22 3.66
CA PHE A 49 2.74 -1.55 4.14
C PHE A 49 3.07 -0.19 4.78
N ILE A 50 4.09 -0.13 5.64
CA ILE A 50 4.51 1.11 6.30
C ILE A 50 4.94 2.16 5.29
N PHE A 51 5.71 1.73 4.30
CA PHE A 51 6.17 2.59 3.23
C PHE A 51 5.01 3.11 2.35
N ARG A 52 4.15 2.20 1.89
CA ARG A 52 3.14 2.45 0.86
C ARG A 52 1.88 3.15 1.40
N TYR A 53 1.47 2.81 2.61
CA TYR A 53 0.27 3.35 3.27
C TYR A 53 0.64 4.29 4.43
N ASN A 54 1.73 5.05 4.29
CA ASN A 54 2.22 5.96 5.33
C ASN A 54 1.16 6.98 5.81
N LEU A 55 0.27 7.43 4.93
CA LEU A 55 -0.83 8.35 5.25
C LEU A 55 -1.88 7.68 6.13
N LEU A 56 -2.17 6.40 5.89
CA LEU A 56 -3.08 5.61 6.71
C LEU A 56 -2.49 5.45 8.12
N ILE A 57 -1.19 5.21 8.22
CA ILE A 57 -0.49 5.14 9.52
C ILE A 57 -0.54 6.47 10.25
N LYS A 58 -0.33 7.59 9.54
CA LYS A 58 -0.49 8.92 10.13
C LYS A 58 -1.91 9.16 10.64
N LEU A 59 -2.94 8.68 9.93
CA LEU A 59 -4.34 8.75 10.39
C LEU A 59 -4.60 7.89 11.64
N ILE A 60 -3.94 6.73 11.75
CA ILE A 60 -4.04 5.86 12.93
C ILE A 60 -3.42 6.55 14.15
N LEU A 61 -2.24 7.14 13.97
CA LEU A 61 -1.50 7.82 15.04
C LEU A 61 -2.10 9.18 15.39
N SER A 62 -2.77 9.83 14.45
CA SER A 62 -3.47 11.08 14.67
C SER A 62 -4.88 10.82 15.23
N LYS A 63 -5.32 11.66 16.16
CA LYS A 63 -6.73 11.72 16.58
C LYS A 63 -7.60 12.50 15.59
N ASN A 64 -7.02 13.04 14.51
CA ASN A 64 -7.75 13.81 13.52
C ASN A 64 -8.42 12.88 12.49
N ASP A 65 -9.55 13.33 11.97
CA ASP A 65 -10.31 12.62 10.93
C ASP A 65 -9.89 13.00 9.50
N LYS A 66 -8.96 13.95 9.35
CA LYS A 66 -8.42 14.38 8.05
C LYS A 66 -6.90 14.54 8.13
N ILE A 67 -6.18 13.93 7.19
CA ILE A 67 -4.76 14.13 6.96
C ILE A 67 -4.58 14.66 5.54
N SER A 68 -4.14 15.91 5.44
CA SER A 68 -3.86 16.59 4.17
C SER A 68 -2.36 16.76 3.92
N ILE A 69 -1.96 16.68 2.66
CA ILE A 69 -0.62 17.05 2.19
C ILE A 69 -0.78 18.05 1.06
N ILE A 70 -0.10 19.19 1.19
CA ILE A 70 0.10 20.15 0.11
C ILE A 70 1.40 19.77 -0.60
N PRO A 71 1.37 19.37 -1.89
CA PRO A 71 2.55 18.95 -2.61
C PRO A 71 3.54 20.11 -2.71
N ARG A 72 4.79 19.87 -2.32
CA ARG A 72 5.91 20.77 -2.62
C ARG A 72 6.76 20.10 -3.70
N PRO A 73 7.05 20.77 -4.84
CA PRO A 73 7.76 20.14 -5.96
C PRO A 73 9.08 19.47 -5.58
N SER A 74 9.84 20.06 -4.65
CA SER A 74 11.10 19.49 -4.15
C SER A 74 10.89 18.18 -3.37
N LEU A 75 9.81 18.07 -2.60
CA LEU A 75 9.48 16.87 -1.83
C LEU A 75 8.92 15.77 -2.74
N GLU A 76 8.14 16.12 -3.76
CA GLU A 76 7.60 15.16 -4.72
C GLU A 76 8.71 14.54 -5.57
N LYS A 77 9.67 15.33 -6.07
CA LYS A 77 10.85 14.79 -6.78
C LYS A 77 11.64 13.81 -5.91
N ARG A 78 11.85 14.15 -4.64
CA ARG A 78 12.56 13.27 -3.70
C ARG A 78 11.79 11.98 -3.43
N ARG A 79 10.46 12.06 -3.26
CA ARG A 79 9.60 10.88 -3.07
C ARG A 79 9.57 9.99 -4.31
N ALA A 80 9.47 10.57 -5.51
CA ALA A 80 9.52 9.83 -6.75
C ALA A 80 10.82 9.05 -6.89
N LEU A 81 11.96 9.69 -6.58
CA LEU A 81 13.27 9.04 -6.59
C LEU A 81 13.37 7.93 -5.53
N GLN A 82 12.87 8.17 -4.31
CA GLN A 82 12.82 7.14 -3.26
C GLN A 82 11.97 5.93 -3.68
N ASN A 83 10.80 6.17 -4.27
CA ASN A 83 9.93 5.12 -4.78
C ASN A 83 10.63 4.32 -5.87
N LEU A 84 11.30 4.99 -6.80
CA LEU A 84 12.04 4.34 -7.89
C LEU A 84 13.15 3.44 -7.34
N ILE A 85 13.92 3.93 -6.36
CA ILE A 85 14.98 3.14 -5.70
C ILE A 85 14.39 1.89 -5.02
N ILE A 86 13.28 2.04 -4.29
CA ILE A 86 12.67 0.93 -3.56
C ILE A 86 12.09 -0.11 -4.52
N ILE A 87 11.38 0.33 -5.56
CA ILE A 87 10.83 -0.58 -6.59
C ILE A 87 11.98 -1.29 -7.31
N SER A 88 13.02 -0.57 -7.69
CA SER A 88 14.20 -1.16 -8.33
C SER A 88 14.87 -2.18 -7.41
N SER A 89 15.03 -1.86 -6.12
CA SER A 89 15.58 -2.78 -5.13
C SER A 89 14.74 -4.05 -4.99
N LEU A 90 13.41 -3.94 -5.00
CA LEU A 90 12.51 -5.11 -4.96
C LEU A 90 12.66 -5.97 -6.21
N ILE A 91 12.83 -5.38 -7.39
CA ILE A 91 13.02 -6.10 -8.66
C ILE A 91 14.40 -6.77 -8.74
N PHE A 92 15.45 -6.09 -8.31
CA PHE A 92 16.83 -6.59 -8.43
C PHE A 92 17.26 -7.49 -7.26
N SER A 93 16.62 -7.38 -6.10
CA SER A 93 17.00 -8.18 -4.92
C SER A 93 16.95 -9.69 -5.14
N PRO A 94 15.98 -10.31 -5.84
CA PRO A 94 16.02 -11.73 -6.14
C PRO A 94 17.29 -12.16 -6.88
N PHE A 95 17.79 -11.34 -7.81
CA PHE A 95 18.99 -11.65 -8.58
C PHE A 95 20.27 -11.57 -7.74
N LEU A 96 20.32 -10.69 -6.75
CA LEU A 96 21.46 -10.61 -5.84
C LEU A 96 21.45 -11.76 -4.83
N LEU A 97 20.26 -12.15 -4.36
CA LEU A 97 20.09 -13.18 -3.35
C LEU A 97 20.54 -14.57 -3.84
N ILE A 98 20.57 -14.82 -5.15
CA ILE A 98 21.00 -16.10 -5.72
C ILE A 98 22.47 -16.43 -5.39
N TYR A 99 23.31 -15.40 -5.22
CA TYR A 99 24.73 -15.55 -4.90
C TYR A 99 24.99 -15.69 -3.40
N ILE A 100 23.99 -15.42 -2.56
CA ILE A 100 24.13 -15.34 -1.09
C ILE A 100 23.49 -16.56 -0.42
N PHE A 101 22.33 -16.99 -0.91
CA PHE A 101 21.51 -18.01 -0.26
C PHE A 101 21.46 -19.33 -1.03
N PRO A 102 21.38 -20.48 -0.33
CA PRO A 102 21.02 -21.75 -0.93
C PRO A 102 19.69 -21.67 -1.69
N SER A 103 19.54 -22.52 -2.71
CA SER A 103 18.40 -22.48 -3.64
C SER A 103 17.03 -22.43 -2.94
N ILE A 104 16.84 -23.21 -1.86
CA ILE A 104 15.58 -23.23 -1.11
C ILE A 104 15.27 -21.87 -0.47
N LEU A 105 16.27 -21.22 0.13
CA LEU A 105 16.09 -19.93 0.79
C LEU A 105 15.92 -18.83 -0.26
N TRP A 106 16.70 -18.88 -1.34
CA TRP A 106 16.56 -17.94 -2.46
C TRP A 106 15.15 -17.97 -3.08
N ILE A 107 14.60 -19.16 -3.35
CA ILE A 107 13.23 -19.32 -3.86
C ILE A 107 12.24 -18.74 -2.85
N THR A 108 12.42 -19.06 -1.56
CA THR A 108 11.55 -18.57 -0.48
C THR A 108 11.52 -17.04 -0.43
N PHE A 109 12.69 -16.39 -0.44
CA PHE A 109 12.81 -14.93 -0.46
C PHE A 109 12.20 -14.33 -1.73
N THR A 110 12.44 -14.94 -2.89
CA THR A 110 11.93 -14.45 -4.17
C THR A 110 10.40 -14.45 -4.18
N ILE A 111 9.78 -15.56 -3.79
CA ILE A 111 8.32 -15.64 -3.68
C ILE A 111 7.82 -14.60 -2.66
N ALA A 112 8.44 -14.51 -1.48
CA ALA A 112 8.05 -13.56 -0.44
C ALA A 112 8.18 -12.08 -0.87
N ILE A 113 9.22 -11.72 -1.63
CA ILE A 113 9.42 -10.36 -2.15
C ILE A 113 8.29 -10.00 -3.12
N VAL A 114 8.02 -10.88 -4.10
CA VAL A 114 6.96 -10.66 -5.09
C VAL A 114 5.59 -10.56 -4.41
N THR A 115 5.34 -11.38 -3.39
CA THR A 115 4.05 -11.41 -2.70
C THR A 115 3.91 -10.35 -1.62
N SER A 116 5.02 -9.75 -1.17
CA SER A 116 4.96 -8.71 -0.14
C SER A 116 4.12 -7.50 -0.57
N TRP A 117 4.17 -7.13 -1.85
CA TRP A 117 3.40 -6.01 -2.38
C TRP A 117 1.89 -6.25 -2.34
N PRO A 118 1.33 -7.33 -2.94
CA PRO A 118 -0.09 -7.63 -2.82
C PRO A 118 -0.51 -7.91 -1.38
N PHE A 119 0.32 -8.61 -0.60
CA PHE A 119 -0.01 -8.90 0.79
C PHE A 119 -0.05 -7.63 1.66
N SER A 120 0.75 -6.61 1.36
CA SER A 120 0.65 -5.29 1.99
C SER A 120 -0.71 -4.61 1.76
N ALA A 121 -1.33 -4.84 0.59
CA ALA A 121 -2.67 -4.32 0.29
C ALA A 121 -3.74 -5.06 1.11
N ILE A 122 -3.59 -6.37 1.31
CA ILE A 122 -4.47 -7.16 2.19
C ILE A 122 -4.38 -6.65 3.64
N ILE A 123 -3.16 -6.40 4.13
CA ILE A 123 -2.94 -5.78 5.45
C ILE A 123 -3.67 -4.42 5.52
N ALA A 124 -3.55 -3.59 4.48
CA ALA A 124 -4.24 -2.29 4.45
C ALA A 124 -5.76 -2.43 4.49
N LEU A 125 -6.35 -3.37 3.75
CA LEU A 125 -7.79 -3.64 3.79
C LEU A 125 -8.25 -4.03 5.19
N LEU A 126 -7.50 -4.91 5.86
CA LEU A 126 -7.81 -5.35 7.21
C LEU A 126 -7.73 -4.19 8.21
N VAL A 127 -6.69 -3.36 8.11
CA VAL A 127 -6.50 -2.17 8.96
C VAL A 127 -7.63 -1.16 8.74
N ILE A 128 -8.00 -0.88 7.49
CA ILE A 128 -9.11 0.02 7.15
C ILE A 128 -10.41 -0.52 7.74
N TYR A 129 -10.71 -1.81 7.54
CA TYR A 129 -11.92 -2.44 8.08
C TYR A 129 -12.02 -2.29 9.61
N ILE A 130 -10.92 -2.54 10.33
CA ILE A 130 -10.87 -2.38 11.78
C ILE A 130 -11.12 -0.92 12.19
N LEU A 131 -10.49 0.05 11.50
CA LEU A 131 -10.66 1.47 11.81
C LEU A 131 -12.08 1.96 11.54
N GLU A 132 -12.64 1.59 10.39
CA GLU A 132 -14.01 1.94 10.01
C GLU A 132 -15.02 1.42 11.05
N LYS A 133 -14.86 0.16 11.47
CA LYS A 133 -15.72 -0.46 12.48
C LYS A 133 -15.57 0.20 13.86
N ARG A 134 -14.34 0.57 14.26
CA ARG A 134 -14.07 1.19 15.56
C ARG A 134 -14.55 2.64 15.65
N ARG A 135 -14.41 3.42 14.57
CA ARG A 135 -14.73 4.84 14.55
C ARG A 135 -16.13 5.15 13.99
N GLY A 136 -16.80 4.18 13.36
CA GLY A 136 -18.10 4.40 12.71
C GLY A 136 -18.00 5.32 11.49
N VAL A 137 -16.89 5.23 10.77
CA VAL A 137 -16.55 6.12 9.63
C VAL A 137 -16.14 5.31 8.42
N LYS A 138 -16.11 5.95 7.26
CA LYS A 138 -15.55 5.44 6.00
C LYS A 138 -14.30 6.19 5.63
N ILE A 139 -13.25 5.48 5.23
CA ILE A 139 -11.94 6.08 4.95
C ILE A 139 -11.69 6.11 3.45
N TYR A 140 -11.45 7.32 2.92
CA TYR A 140 -11.19 7.55 1.50
C TYR A 140 -9.90 8.33 1.28
N LYS A 141 -9.29 8.13 0.11
CA LYS A 141 -8.26 9.01 -0.41
C LYS A 141 -8.95 10.13 -1.19
N TYR A 142 -8.46 11.35 -1.08
CA TYR A 142 -8.95 12.47 -1.87
C TYR A 142 -7.80 13.21 -2.56
N VAL A 143 -8.11 13.81 -3.70
CA VAL A 143 -7.21 14.70 -4.46
C VAL A 143 -8.02 15.93 -4.89
N ILE A 144 -7.48 17.11 -4.62
CA ILE A 144 -8.03 18.40 -5.02
C ILE A 144 -7.17 18.94 -6.16
N PHE A 145 -7.79 19.23 -7.29
CA PHE A 145 -7.13 19.82 -8.45
C PHE A 145 -7.39 21.33 -8.53
N ASP A 146 -6.34 22.07 -8.91
CA ASP A 146 -6.42 23.47 -9.31
C ASP A 146 -6.16 23.55 -10.82
N GLU A 147 -7.10 24.15 -11.55
CA GLU A 147 -6.98 24.39 -12.98
C GLU A 147 -6.57 25.85 -13.16
N ARG A 148 -5.34 26.06 -13.63
CA ARG A 148 -4.84 27.39 -13.98
C ARG A 148 -4.06 27.29 -15.28
N LEU A 149 -4.31 28.21 -16.20
CA LEU A 149 -3.54 28.36 -17.46
C LEU A 149 -3.47 27.07 -18.27
N ASP A 150 -4.59 26.36 -18.43
CA ASP A 150 -4.71 25.07 -19.13
C ASP A 150 -3.87 23.90 -18.54
N GLU A 151 -3.26 24.08 -17.37
CA GLU A 151 -2.58 23.03 -16.62
C GLU A 151 -3.44 22.53 -15.45
N ILE A 152 -3.64 21.21 -15.37
CA ILE A 152 -4.28 20.54 -14.24
C ILE A 152 -3.20 20.21 -13.21
N ASN A 153 -3.18 20.97 -12.11
CA ASN A 153 -2.20 20.80 -11.05
C ASN A 153 -2.86 20.24 -9.77
N ILE A 154 -2.17 19.33 -9.09
CA ILE A 154 -2.63 18.80 -7.79
C ILE A 154 -2.37 19.87 -6.72
N LYS A 155 -3.43 20.37 -6.09
CA LYS A 155 -3.36 21.37 -5.02
C LYS A 155 -3.19 20.75 -3.64
N GLU A 156 -3.89 19.66 -3.39
CA GLU A 156 -3.89 18.95 -2.11
C GLU A 156 -4.25 17.49 -2.34
N TYR A 157 -3.64 16.59 -1.59
CA TYR A 157 -4.11 15.20 -1.53
C TYR A 157 -3.99 14.67 -0.11
N GLY A 158 -4.79 13.67 0.21
CA GLY A 158 -4.82 13.17 1.58
C GLY A 158 -5.71 11.97 1.80
N ILE A 159 -5.93 11.68 3.08
CA ILE A 159 -6.90 10.69 3.54
C ILE A 159 -7.88 11.38 4.47
N ILE A 160 -9.16 11.04 4.32
CA ILE A 160 -10.26 11.57 5.11
C ILE A 160 -11.16 10.44 5.60
N ALA A 161 -11.58 10.54 6.85
CA ALA A 161 -12.55 9.68 7.50
C ALA A 161 -13.89 10.42 7.57
N TYR A 162 -14.88 9.97 6.79
CA TYR A 162 -16.24 10.54 6.79
C TYR A 162 -17.19 9.71 7.63
N ARG A 163 -18.04 10.37 8.43
CA ARG A 163 -19.13 9.68 9.12
C ARG A 163 -20.23 9.33 8.12
N GLN A 164 -20.68 8.08 8.14
CA GLN A 164 -21.53 7.48 7.10
C GLN A 164 -22.86 8.23 6.87
N ASP A 165 -23.33 9.01 7.84
CA ASP A 165 -24.57 9.82 7.74
C ASP A 165 -24.46 11.04 6.82
N SER A 166 -23.24 11.47 6.48
CA SER A 166 -23.01 12.64 5.62
C SER A 166 -23.17 12.36 4.11
N LEU A 167 -23.09 11.10 3.69
CA LEU A 167 -23.22 10.67 2.29
C LEU A 167 -24.67 10.50 1.80
N ARG A 168 -25.67 10.60 2.69
CA ARG A 168 -27.10 10.48 2.31
C ARG A 168 -27.76 11.81 1.93
N LYS A 169 -27.02 12.93 1.94
CA LYS A 169 -27.56 14.28 1.73
C LYS A 169 -26.95 15.05 0.55
N GLN A 170 -26.19 14.38 -0.31
CA GLN A 170 -25.79 14.90 -1.63
C GLN A 170 -26.36 13.99 -2.70
#